data_AF-A0AAD1WE11-F1
#
_entry.id   AF-A0AAD1WE11-F1
#
_cell.length_a   1.000
_cell.length_b   1.000
_cell.length_c   1.000
_cell.angle_alpha   90.00
_cell.angle_beta   90.00
_cell.angle_gamma   90.00
#
_symmetry.space_group_name_H-M   'P 1'
#
loop_
_entity.id
_entity.type
_entity.pdbx_description
1 polymer ?
#
loop_
_entity_poly.entity_id
_entity_poly.type
_entity_poly.pdbx_seq_one_letter_code
_entity_poly.pdbx_strand_id
1 'polypeptide(L)'
;MFTHVFPLHKIFHLWDTLLLGNASFPFCIGVAILQQLRVRLLANGFNECILLFSDLPEIDIERCVRESINLFCWTPKSATYRQHAQTPKQAGGDSNGMSRSPTTFTADFEDSSKTDLGREPIKLNDLKSEVSPRISAEDLIDLCELTVSSHLKASAKKSKSSKPKLLVVDIRNSEEYPFYRPQIRMYRNTPICTHHI
;
A
#
# COMPACT_ATOMS: atom_id res chain seq x y z
N MET A 1 7.53 14.15 -11.71
CA MET A 1 7.39 12.68 -11.87
C MET A 1 6.71 12.38 -13.21
N PHE A 2 7.15 11.41 -14.02
CA PHE A 2 6.57 11.01 -15.33
C PHE A 2 6.55 12.03 -16.50
N THR A 3 7.20 13.18 -16.36
CA THR A 3 7.28 14.20 -17.44
C THR A 3 8.07 13.79 -18.67
N HIS A 4 9.01 12.85 -18.52
CA HIS A 4 9.77 12.30 -19.64
C HIS A 4 8.98 11.25 -20.43
N VAL A 5 7.78 10.90 -19.96
CA VAL A 5 6.97 9.77 -20.44
C VAL A 5 5.67 10.25 -21.09
N PHE A 6 5.02 11.26 -20.50
CA PHE A 6 3.71 11.73 -20.96
C PHE A 6 3.76 13.14 -21.55
N PRO A 7 2.95 13.43 -22.59
CA PRO A 7 2.78 14.80 -23.08
C PRO A 7 2.13 15.70 -22.02
N LEU A 8 2.37 17.02 -22.13
CA LEU A 8 1.98 18.01 -21.12
C LEU A 8 0.51 17.93 -20.68
N HIS A 9 -0.43 17.74 -21.63
CA HIS A 9 -1.85 17.70 -21.31
C HIS A 9 -2.24 16.47 -20.46
N LYS A 10 -1.60 15.32 -20.67
CA LYS A 10 -1.84 14.09 -19.89
C LYS A 10 -1.19 14.16 -18.52
N ILE A 11 0.03 14.72 -18.45
CA ILE A 11 0.77 14.77 -17.18
C ILE A 11 0.14 15.72 -16.18
N PHE A 12 -0.45 16.85 -16.61
CA PHE A 12 -1.18 17.74 -15.71
C PHE A 12 -2.37 17.04 -15.05
N HIS A 13 -3.19 16.35 -15.84
CA HIS A 13 -4.32 15.61 -15.30
C HIS A 13 -3.90 14.51 -14.31
N LEU A 14 -2.80 13.80 -14.61
CA LEU A 14 -2.24 12.82 -13.68
C LEU A 14 -1.72 13.48 -12.40
N TRP A 15 -1.09 14.66 -12.53
CA TRP A 15 -0.53 15.40 -11.40
C TRP A 15 -1.58 15.98 -10.45
N ASP A 16 -2.76 16.35 -10.96
CA ASP A 16 -3.87 16.81 -10.13
C ASP A 16 -4.22 15.79 -9.05
N THR A 17 -4.13 14.50 -9.35
CA THR A 17 -4.32 13.44 -8.34
C THR A 17 -3.01 13.08 -7.63
N LEU A 18 -1.89 13.00 -8.36
CA LEU A 18 -0.58 12.63 -7.80
C LEU A 18 -0.21 13.49 -6.59
N LEU A 19 -0.40 14.81 -6.70
CA LEU A 19 0.03 15.78 -5.71
C LEU A 19 -0.85 15.78 -4.44
N LEU A 20 -2.02 15.15 -4.49
CA LEU A 20 -2.88 14.94 -3.33
C LEU A 20 -2.53 13.68 -2.54
N GLY A 21 -1.82 12.73 -3.16
CA GLY A 21 -1.37 11.49 -2.56
C GLY A 21 -0.08 11.64 -1.75
N ASN A 22 0.21 10.64 -0.92
CA ASN A 22 1.49 10.57 -0.21
C ASN A 22 2.64 10.13 -1.14
N ALA A 23 3.85 10.04 -0.59
CA ALA A 23 5.03 9.64 -1.35
C ALA A 23 5.01 8.19 -1.89
N SER A 24 4.08 7.33 -1.44
CA SER A 24 3.89 5.97 -1.97
C SER A 24 2.86 5.88 -3.09
N PHE A 25 1.94 6.84 -3.22
CA PHE A 25 0.97 6.92 -4.32
C PHE A 25 1.60 6.83 -5.75
N PRO A 26 2.75 7.48 -6.02
CA PRO A 26 3.62 7.19 -7.17
C PRO A 26 3.74 5.72 -7.61
N PHE A 27 3.85 4.79 -6.65
CA PHE A 27 3.97 3.36 -6.95
C PHE A 27 2.66 2.77 -7.49
N CYS A 28 1.52 3.21 -6.95
CA CYS A 28 0.21 2.74 -7.41
C CYS A 28 -0.05 3.19 -8.86
N ILE A 29 0.39 4.40 -9.23
CA ILE A 29 0.36 4.87 -10.62
C ILE A 29 1.26 4.01 -11.51
N GLY A 30 2.48 3.70 -11.07
CA GLY A 30 3.36 2.79 -11.80
C GLY A 30 2.70 1.43 -12.07
N VAL A 31 2.08 0.83 -11.04
CA VAL A 31 1.35 -0.45 -11.18
C VAL A 31 0.15 -0.32 -12.11
N ALA A 32 -0.62 0.76 -12.03
CA ALA A 32 -1.76 1.00 -12.91
C ALA A 32 -1.34 1.11 -14.38
N ILE A 33 -0.21 1.77 -14.67
CA ILE A 33 0.39 1.82 -16.02
C ILE A 33 0.80 0.41 -16.46
N LEU A 34 1.54 -0.32 -15.63
CA LEU A 34 1.96 -1.70 -15.93
C LEU A 34 0.76 -2.62 -16.19
N GLN A 35 -0.35 -2.41 -15.48
CA GLN A 35 -1.57 -3.18 -15.67
C GLN A 35 -2.21 -2.92 -17.04
N GLN A 36 -2.18 -1.68 -17.54
CA GLN A 36 -2.62 -1.36 -18.91
C GLN A 36 -1.71 -2.01 -19.97
N LEU A 37 -0.41 -2.11 -19.68
CA LEU A 37 0.58 -2.71 -20.59
C LEU A 37 0.69 -4.24 -20.45
N ARG A 38 0.06 -4.86 -19.45
CA ARG A 38 0.25 -6.25 -19.04
C ARG A 38 0.20 -7.26 -20.19
N VAL A 39 -0.82 -7.17 -21.05
CA VAL A 39 -1.01 -8.12 -22.16
C VAL A 39 0.18 -8.05 -23.12
N ARG A 40 0.65 -6.84 -23.42
CA ARG A 40 1.81 -6.63 -24.30
C ARG A 40 3.10 -7.08 -23.63
N LEU A 41 3.30 -6.75 -22.35
CA LEU A 41 4.49 -7.19 -21.60
C LEU A 41 4.61 -8.71 -21.55
N LEU A 42 3.49 -9.43 -21.34
CA LEU A 42 3.49 -10.89 -21.27
C LEU A 42 3.65 -11.58 -22.64
N ALA A 43 3.31 -10.89 -23.72
CA ALA A 43 3.43 -11.41 -25.08
C ALA A 43 4.82 -11.17 -25.71
N ASN A 44 5.66 -10.34 -25.09
CA ASN A 44 6.91 -9.85 -25.65
C ASN A 44 8.14 -10.34 -24.87
N GLY A 45 9.26 -10.49 -25.58
CA GLY A 45 10.56 -10.76 -24.97
C GLY A 45 11.16 -9.53 -24.29
N PHE A 46 12.32 -9.68 -23.65
CA PHE A 46 12.99 -8.61 -22.91
C PHE A 46 13.31 -7.37 -23.77
N ASN A 47 13.91 -7.57 -24.95
CA ASN A 47 14.30 -6.47 -25.84
C ASN A 47 13.08 -5.68 -26.34
N GLU A 48 12.01 -6.40 -26.72
CA GLU A 48 10.75 -5.80 -27.15
C GLU A 48 10.07 -5.03 -26.00
N CYS A 49 10.21 -5.50 -24.75
CA CYS A 49 9.73 -4.76 -23.59
C CYS A 49 10.52 -3.47 -23.34
N ILE A 50 11.84 -3.46 -23.59
CA ILE A 50 12.65 -2.23 -23.51
C ILE A 50 12.13 -1.20 -24.52
N LEU A 51 11.90 -1.62 -25.77
CA LEU A 51 11.34 -0.76 -26.80
C LEU A 51 9.93 -0.29 -26.43
N LEU A 52 9.08 -1.19 -25.93
CA LEU A 52 7.72 -0.89 -25.48
C LEU A 52 7.70 0.22 -24.40
N PHE A 53 8.62 0.18 -23.44
CA PHE A 53 8.73 1.23 -22.42
C PHE A 53 9.34 2.52 -22.94
N SER A 54 10.21 2.44 -23.96
CA SER A 54 10.83 3.62 -24.58
C SER A 54 9.81 4.41 -25.40
N ASP A 55 9.02 3.70 -26.20
CA ASP A 55 7.99 4.30 -27.05
C ASP A 55 6.73 4.65 -26.27
N LEU A 56 6.52 3.99 -25.13
CA LEU A 56 5.36 4.04 -24.24
C LEU A 56 4.04 4.22 -24.99
N PRO A 57 3.30 3.13 -25.26
CA PRO A 57 2.06 3.25 -26.00
C PRO A 57 1.01 4.04 -25.23
N GLU A 58 -0.07 4.41 -25.92
CA GLU A 58 -1.10 5.26 -25.33
C GLU A 58 -1.67 4.66 -24.04
N ILE A 59 -1.54 5.45 -22.97
CA ILE A 59 -2.13 5.19 -21.65
C ILE A 59 -3.39 6.03 -21.49
N ASP A 60 -4.44 5.39 -21.00
CA ASP A 60 -5.66 6.05 -20.53
C ASP A 60 -5.40 6.60 -19.12
N ILE A 61 -5.32 7.94 -19.01
CA ILE A 61 -5.00 8.63 -17.76
C ILE A 61 -6.16 8.57 -16.77
N GLU A 62 -7.40 8.67 -17.23
CA GLU A 62 -8.58 8.61 -16.35
C GLU A 62 -8.68 7.23 -15.69
N ARG A 63 -8.51 6.18 -16.49
CA ARG A 63 -8.42 4.81 -15.98
C ARG A 63 -7.21 4.65 -15.07
N CYS A 64 -6.04 5.18 -15.44
CA CYS A 64 -4.84 5.11 -14.62
C CYS A 64 -5.08 5.68 -13.23
N VAL A 65 -5.64 6.90 -13.15
CA VAL A 65 -5.97 7.57 -11.89
C VAL A 65 -6.94 6.73 -11.05
N ARG A 66 -8.05 6.29 -11.62
CA ARG A 66 -9.05 5.47 -10.91
C ARG A 66 -8.47 4.17 -10.35
N GLU A 67 -7.72 3.43 -11.15
CA GLU A 67 -7.08 2.17 -10.72
C GLU A 67 -6.00 2.43 -9.66
N SER A 68 -5.23 3.51 -9.78
CA SER A 68 -4.19 3.86 -8.81
C SER A 68 -4.79 4.17 -7.44
N ILE A 69 -5.90 4.90 -7.40
CA ILE A 69 -6.66 5.18 -6.17
C ILE A 69 -7.14 3.88 -5.54
N ASN A 70 -7.74 3.00 -6.33
CA ASN A 70 -8.22 1.72 -5.85
C ASN A 70 -7.06 0.89 -5.28
N LEU A 71 -5.97 0.72 -6.03
CA LEU A 71 -4.76 0.02 -5.56
C LEU A 71 -4.23 0.62 -4.27
N PHE A 72 -4.17 1.95 -4.16
CA PHE A 72 -3.71 2.64 -2.96
C PHE A 72 -4.59 2.32 -1.74
N CYS A 73 -5.93 2.38 -1.88
CA CYS A 73 -6.86 2.08 -0.79
C CYS A 73 -6.85 0.60 -0.37
N TRP A 74 -6.47 -0.32 -1.25
CA TRP A 74 -6.36 -1.75 -0.94
C TRP A 74 -4.97 -2.18 -0.46
N THR A 75 -3.95 -1.36 -0.69
CA THR A 75 -2.58 -1.67 -0.30
C THR A 75 -2.35 -1.26 1.16
N PRO A 76 -1.98 -2.19 2.06
CA PRO A 76 -1.67 -1.85 3.44
C PRO A 76 -0.51 -0.83 3.52
N LYS A 77 -0.58 0.13 4.45
CA LYS A 77 0.41 1.22 4.54
C LYS A 77 1.81 0.68 4.77
N SER A 78 1.94 -0.33 5.62
CA SER A 78 3.20 -1.01 5.92
C SER A 78 3.81 -1.68 4.70
N ALA A 79 3.03 -2.12 3.71
CA ALA A 79 3.54 -2.71 2.47
C ALA A 79 4.30 -1.68 1.61
N THR A 80 4.02 -0.39 1.79
CA THR A 80 4.69 0.71 1.09
C THR A 80 5.61 1.54 2.00
N TYR A 81 5.94 1.01 3.18
CA TYR A 81 6.78 1.70 4.16
C TYR A 81 8.14 2.09 3.60
N ARG A 82 8.58 3.30 3.93
CA ARG A 82 9.85 3.87 3.51
C ARG A 82 10.51 4.56 4.71
N GLN A 83 11.62 3.98 5.17
CA GLN A 83 12.40 4.50 6.30
C GLN A 83 12.83 5.97 6.12
N HIS A 84 13.14 6.38 4.89
CA HIS A 84 13.63 7.72 4.57
C HIS A 84 12.57 8.62 3.92
N ALA A 85 11.29 8.23 3.95
CA ALA A 85 10.25 9.17 3.58
C ALA A 85 10.28 10.32 4.60
N GLN A 86 10.33 11.56 4.09
CA GLN A 86 10.26 12.73 4.94
C GLN A 86 8.92 12.70 5.68
N THR A 87 8.95 12.48 7.00
CA THR A 87 7.78 12.70 7.82
C THR A 87 7.46 14.20 7.71
N PRO A 88 6.21 14.57 7.46
CA PRO A 88 5.82 15.96 7.44
C PRO A 88 6.12 16.50 8.83
N LYS A 89 7.01 17.48 8.94
CA LYS A 89 7.18 18.19 10.20
C LYS A 89 5.80 18.73 10.57
N GLN A 90 5.26 18.33 11.72
CA GLN A 90 4.13 19.02 12.32
C GLN A 90 4.53 20.49 12.37
N ALA A 91 3.90 21.33 11.54
CA ALA A 91 4.08 22.76 11.64
C ALA A 91 3.58 23.13 13.04
N GLY A 92 4.50 23.63 13.88
CA GLY A 92 4.20 24.06 15.23
C GLY A 92 2.95 24.93 15.24
N GLY A 93 2.10 24.71 16.25
CA GLY A 93 0.83 25.38 16.38
C GLY A 93 0.99 26.89 16.32
N ASP A 94 0.32 27.50 15.36
CA ASP A 94 -0.30 28.80 15.50
C ASP A 94 -1.54 28.83 14.61
N SER A 95 -2.67 28.95 15.29
CA SER A 95 -4.02 29.03 14.77
C SER A 95 -4.23 30.23 13.84
N ASN A 96 -4.62 29.99 12.58
CA ASN A 96 -5.86 30.55 12.00
C ASN A 96 -6.13 30.08 10.56
N GLY A 97 -7.36 29.61 10.30
CA GLY A 97 -8.07 29.87 9.06
C GLY A 97 -7.86 28.93 7.86
N MET A 98 -8.69 27.89 7.79
CA MET A 98 -9.52 27.47 6.63
C MET A 98 -9.66 25.95 6.65
N SER A 99 -10.83 25.48 7.06
CA SER A 99 -11.19 24.05 7.02
C SER A 99 -11.16 23.55 5.57
N ARG A 100 -10.01 23.00 5.15
CA ARG A 100 -9.96 22.17 3.96
C ARG A 100 -10.55 20.84 4.37
N SER A 101 -11.67 20.46 3.76
CA SER A 101 -12.22 19.11 3.89
C SER A 101 -11.08 18.11 3.66
N PRO A 102 -10.79 17.20 4.61
CA PRO A 102 -9.74 16.22 4.41
C PRO A 102 -10.20 15.32 3.27
N THR A 103 -9.56 15.45 2.10
CA THR A 103 -9.72 14.45 1.05
C THR A 103 -9.23 13.12 1.61
N THR A 104 -9.89 12.02 1.26
CA THR A 104 -9.59 10.67 1.78
C THR A 104 -8.10 10.29 1.71
N PHE A 105 -7.34 10.89 0.79
CA PHE A 105 -5.89 10.69 0.63
C PHE A 105 -5.01 11.38 1.68
N THR A 106 -5.51 12.42 2.35
CA THR A 106 -4.75 13.25 3.30
C THR A 106 -5.01 12.86 4.75
N ALA A 107 -6.14 12.21 5.05
CA ALA A 107 -6.51 11.84 6.42
C ALA A 107 -5.57 10.81 7.06
N ASP A 108 -4.74 10.13 6.26
CA ASP A 108 -3.72 9.19 6.73
C ASP A 108 -2.38 9.85 7.08
N PHE A 109 -2.29 11.18 6.97
CA PHE A 109 -1.07 11.95 7.19
C PHE A 109 -0.88 12.41 8.64
N GLU A 110 -1.93 12.35 9.46
CA GLU A 110 -1.86 12.72 10.87
C GLU A 110 -1.68 11.49 11.75
N ASP A 111 -0.45 11.38 12.26
CA ASP A 111 -0.16 10.90 13.61
C ASP A 111 -0.38 9.40 13.87
N SER A 112 0.41 8.57 13.18
CA SER A 112 0.96 7.41 13.89
C SER A 112 2.04 7.94 14.84
N SER A 113 1.63 8.40 16.03
CA SER A 113 2.47 8.28 17.22
C SER A 113 3.13 6.90 17.14
N LYS A 114 4.45 6.80 17.30
CA LYS A 114 5.17 5.51 17.20
C LYS A 114 4.51 4.51 18.14
N THR A 115 3.58 3.72 17.63
CA THR A 115 3.01 2.59 18.32
C THR A 115 4.03 1.47 18.19
N ASP A 116 4.23 0.70 19.25
CA ASP A 116 5.09 -0.51 19.21
C ASP A 116 4.61 -1.55 18.17
N LEU A 117 3.47 -1.31 17.53
CA LEU A 117 2.84 -2.17 16.52
C LEU A 117 3.10 -1.70 15.07
N GLY A 118 3.75 -0.55 14.90
CA GLY A 118 4.13 0.03 13.62
C GLY A 118 5.28 -0.72 12.94
N ARG A 119 5.62 -0.31 11.70
CA ARG A 119 6.72 -0.95 10.96
C ARG A 119 8.07 -0.39 11.37
N GLU A 120 9.01 -1.28 11.71
CA GLU A 120 10.39 -0.92 12.00
C GLU A 120 11.32 -1.02 10.76
N PRO A 121 12.33 -0.13 10.67
CA PRO A 121 13.42 -0.26 9.72
C PRO A 121 14.16 -1.58 9.86
N ILE A 122 14.66 -2.12 8.75
CA ILE A 122 15.57 -3.26 8.74
C ILE A 122 16.85 -2.90 8.01
N LYS A 123 17.89 -3.72 8.19
CA LYS A 123 19.16 -3.51 7.50
C LYS A 123 18.98 -3.70 6.01
N LEU A 124 19.76 -2.95 5.22
CA LEU A 124 19.68 -2.97 3.76
C LEU A 124 19.89 -4.37 3.15
N ASN A 125 20.80 -5.16 3.74
CA ASN A 125 21.06 -6.53 3.25
C ASN A 125 19.85 -7.44 3.44
N ASP A 126 19.16 -7.33 4.58
CA ASP A 126 17.94 -8.08 4.88
C ASP A 126 16.79 -7.59 3.99
N LEU A 127 16.70 -6.28 3.72
CA LEU A 127 15.68 -5.73 2.82
C LEU A 127 15.86 -6.23 1.38
N LYS A 128 17.11 -6.38 0.92
CA LYS A 128 17.41 -6.90 -0.43
C LYS A 128 17.09 -8.39 -0.58
N SER A 129 17.03 -9.15 0.51
CA SER A 129 16.67 -10.57 0.49
C SER A 129 15.17 -10.82 0.69
N GLU A 130 14.37 -9.79 0.98
CA GLU A 130 12.90 -9.92 1.04
C GLU A 130 12.33 -10.32 -0.33
N VAL A 131 11.45 -11.34 -0.33
CA VAL A 131 10.72 -11.80 -1.53
C VAL A 131 9.32 -11.20 -1.64
N SER A 132 8.85 -10.53 -0.59
CA SER A 132 7.51 -9.94 -0.50
C SER A 132 7.45 -8.81 0.53
N PRO A 133 6.54 -7.84 0.38
CA PRO A 133 6.33 -6.80 1.40
C PRO A 133 5.88 -7.38 2.74
N ARG A 134 6.47 -6.88 3.84
CA ARG A 134 5.97 -7.16 5.20
C ARG A 134 4.70 -6.38 5.54
N ILE A 135 3.85 -6.99 6.36
CA ILE A 135 2.65 -6.36 6.95
C ILE A 135 2.92 -6.10 8.44
N SER A 136 2.67 -4.87 8.91
CA SER A 136 2.81 -4.52 10.33
C SER A 136 1.66 -5.11 11.17
N ALA A 137 1.85 -5.15 12.49
CA ALA A 137 0.80 -5.60 13.40
C ALA A 137 -0.40 -4.62 13.41
N GLU A 138 -0.12 -3.31 13.30
CA GLU A 138 -1.14 -2.27 13.14
C GLU A 138 -2.01 -2.52 11.90
N ASP A 139 -1.41 -2.71 10.72
CA ASP A 139 -2.14 -3.00 9.49
C ASP A 139 -2.90 -4.33 9.60
N LEU A 140 -2.32 -5.34 10.25
CA LEU A 140 -2.98 -6.63 10.48
C LEU A 140 -4.27 -6.47 11.30
N ILE A 141 -4.25 -5.66 12.35
CA ILE A 141 -5.40 -5.36 13.21
C ILE A 141 -6.49 -4.63 12.41
N ASP A 142 -6.10 -3.61 11.64
CA ASP A 142 -7.01 -2.83 10.79
C ASP A 142 -7.67 -3.70 9.69
N LEU A 143 -6.88 -4.54 9.03
CA LEU A 143 -7.35 -5.46 7.98
C LEU A 143 -8.29 -6.54 8.52
N CYS A 144 -8.10 -6.96 9.77
CA CYS A 144 -8.98 -7.92 10.45
C CYS A 144 -10.25 -7.27 11.02
N GLU A 145 -10.44 -5.96 10.87
CA GLU A 145 -11.51 -5.18 11.51
C GLU A 145 -11.55 -5.37 13.04
N LEU A 146 -10.42 -5.72 13.66
CA LEU A 146 -10.31 -5.93 15.11
C LEU A 146 -10.35 -4.62 15.90
N THR A 147 -10.30 -3.48 15.22
CA THR A 147 -10.56 -2.15 15.78
C THR A 147 -12.07 -1.94 15.98
N VAL A 148 -12.68 -2.75 16.86
CA VAL A 148 -13.97 -2.42 17.46
C VAL A 148 -13.71 -1.97 18.89
N SER A 149 -13.97 -0.67 19.15
CA SER A 149 -14.14 -0.07 20.47
C SER A 149 -12.91 0.37 21.27
N SER A 150 -12.31 1.50 20.86
CA SER A 150 -11.69 2.43 21.81
C SER A 150 -11.81 3.87 21.29
N HIS A 151 -12.90 4.54 21.70
CA HIS A 151 -13.09 5.97 21.84
C HIS A 151 -12.20 6.94 21.03
N LEU A 152 -12.49 7.16 19.74
CA LEU A 152 -12.31 8.47 19.10
C LEU A 152 -13.42 8.69 18.06
N LYS A 153 -14.10 9.84 18.17
CA LYS A 153 -15.24 10.24 17.34
C LYS A 153 -14.74 10.66 15.95
N ALA A 154 -15.33 10.10 14.88
CA ALA A 154 -16.05 10.84 13.82
C ALA A 154 -16.20 10.03 12.52
N SER A 155 -17.46 9.66 12.25
CA SER A 155 -18.14 9.66 10.95
C SER A 155 -17.32 9.47 9.66
N ALA A 156 -17.29 8.22 9.18
CA ALA A 156 -17.52 7.94 7.76
C ALA A 156 -18.42 6.71 7.67
N LYS A 157 -19.49 6.79 6.87
CA LYS A 157 -20.44 5.70 6.60
C LYS A 157 -19.70 4.46 6.11
N LYS A 158 -19.32 3.54 7.01
CA LYS A 158 -18.85 2.19 6.64
C LYS A 158 -20.08 1.36 6.28
N SER A 159 -20.33 1.26 4.98
CA SER A 159 -21.36 0.37 4.42
C SER A 159 -20.98 -1.10 4.62
N LYS A 160 -21.83 -1.80 5.38
CA LYS A 160 -22.23 -3.22 5.29
C LYS A 160 -21.18 -4.27 4.87
N SER A 161 -20.84 -5.14 5.83
CA SER A 161 -20.39 -6.53 5.67
C SER A 161 -19.43 -6.77 4.49
N SER A 162 -18.17 -6.36 4.64
CA SER A 162 -17.12 -6.80 3.73
C SER A 162 -16.76 -8.25 4.03
N LYS A 163 -16.56 -9.05 2.98
CA LYS A 163 -15.93 -10.38 3.07
C LYS A 163 -14.57 -10.25 3.79
N PRO A 164 -14.10 -11.31 4.49
CA PRO A 164 -12.77 -11.28 5.10
C PRO A 164 -11.73 -10.92 4.04
N LYS A 165 -11.00 -9.81 4.28
CA LYS A 165 -9.99 -9.29 3.35
C LYS A 165 -8.63 -9.97 3.49
N LEU A 166 -8.50 -10.86 4.48
CA LEU A 166 -7.24 -11.43 4.89
C LEU A 166 -7.38 -12.91 5.21
N LEU A 167 -6.44 -13.70 4.69
CA LEU A 167 -6.18 -15.07 5.12
C LEU A 167 -4.80 -15.08 5.76
N VAL A 168 -4.73 -15.36 7.06
CA VAL A 168 -3.45 -15.47 7.76
C VAL A 168 -3.04 -16.93 7.81
N VAL A 169 -1.85 -17.20 7.29
CA VAL A 169 -1.29 -18.55 7.23
C VAL A 169 -0.12 -18.62 8.20
N ASP A 170 -0.22 -19.49 9.20
CA ASP A 170 0.93 -19.81 10.07
C ASP A 170 1.71 -20.94 9.41
N ILE A 171 3.01 -20.71 9.20
CA ILE A 171 3.92 -21.61 8.51
C ILE A 171 4.95 -22.25 9.45
N ARG A 172 4.87 -21.97 10.75
CA ARG A 172 5.79 -22.55 11.74
C ARG A 172 5.51 -24.04 11.91
N ASN A 173 6.52 -24.78 12.39
CA ASN A 173 6.36 -26.20 12.68
C ASN A 173 5.31 -26.42 13.79
N SER A 174 4.61 -27.56 13.77
CA SER A 174 3.55 -27.87 14.74
C SER A 174 4.03 -27.91 16.19
N GLU A 175 5.30 -28.22 16.41
CA GLU A 175 5.93 -28.23 17.74
C GLU A 175 6.17 -26.81 18.28
N GLU A 176 6.37 -25.84 17.38
CA GLU A 176 6.51 -24.42 17.68
C GLU A 176 5.14 -23.69 17.68
N TYR A 177 4.05 -24.45 17.57
CA TYR A 177 2.68 -24.00 17.71
C TYR A 177 2.17 -24.28 19.14
N PRO A 178 2.51 -23.45 20.15
CA PRO A 178 2.04 -23.67 21.50
C PRO A 178 0.53 -23.42 21.55
N PHE A 179 -0.20 -24.48 21.92
CA PHE A 179 -1.65 -24.52 22.15
C PHE A 179 -2.20 -23.50 23.17
N TYR A 180 -1.36 -22.65 23.78
CA TYR A 180 -1.64 -21.89 25.00
C TYR A 180 -1.47 -20.36 24.94
N ARG A 181 -1.25 -19.73 23.78
CA ARG A 181 -1.30 -18.26 23.67
C ARG A 181 -2.65 -17.79 23.08
N PRO A 182 -3.18 -16.63 23.51
CA PRO A 182 -4.43 -16.10 23.00
C PRO A 182 -4.33 -15.96 21.48
N GLN A 183 -5.16 -16.72 20.79
CA GLN A 183 -5.18 -16.82 19.33
C GLN A 183 -5.73 -15.52 18.73
N ILE A 184 -5.16 -15.06 17.60
CA ILE A 184 -5.96 -14.31 16.64
C ILE A 184 -6.79 -15.37 15.91
N ARG A 185 -8.11 -15.32 16.05
CA ARG A 185 -9.07 -16.37 15.65
C ARG A 185 -9.12 -16.67 14.12
N MET A 186 -8.20 -16.10 13.33
CA MET A 186 -8.19 -16.08 11.85
C MET A 186 -7.05 -16.90 11.21
N TYR A 187 -6.20 -17.60 11.97
CA TYR A 187 -5.11 -18.40 11.41
C TYR A 187 -5.59 -19.74 10.83
N ARG A 188 -5.17 -20.06 9.60
CA ARG A 188 -5.13 -21.45 9.11
C ARG A 188 -3.70 -21.97 9.20
N ASN A 189 -3.52 -23.13 9.84
CA ASN A 189 -2.23 -23.81 9.88
C ASN A 189 -2.06 -24.61 8.59
N THR A 190 -0.97 -24.36 7.85
CA THR A 190 -0.55 -25.21 6.73
C THR A 190 0.92 -25.58 6.93
N PRO A 191 1.23 -26.80 7.40
CA PRO A 191 2.61 -27.23 7.52
C PRO A 191 3.27 -27.24 6.14
N ILE A 192 4.41 -26.55 6.00
CA ILE A 192 5.20 -26.57 4.78
C ILE A 192 5.93 -27.93 4.74
N CYS A 193 5.47 -28.85 3.88
CA CYS A 193 6.28 -30.00 3.50
C CYS A 193 7.43 -29.50 2.62
N THR A 194 8.61 -29.30 3.21
CA THR A 194 9.85 -29.05 2.50
C THR A 194 10.27 -30.34 1.77
N HIS A 195 9.72 -30.58 0.58
CA HIS A 195 10.41 -31.42 -0.40
C HIS A 195 11.48 -30.56 -1.06
N HIS A 196 12.74 -30.96 -0.83
CA HIS A 196 13.92 -30.43 -1.49
C HIS A 196 13.67 -30.22 -3.00
N ILE A 197 13.92 -28.99 -3.48
CA ILE A 197 14.31 -28.71 -4.86
C ILE A 197 15.83 -28.80 -4.93
#